data_AF-A0A842QVE1-F1
#
_entry.id   AF-A0A842QVE1-F1
#
_cell.length_a   1.000
_cell.length_b   1.000
_cell.length_c   1.000
_cell.angle_alpha   90.00
_cell.angle_beta   90.00
_cell.angle_gamma   90.00
#
_symmetry.space_group_name_H-M   'P 1'
#
loop_
_entity.id
_entity.type
_entity.pdbx_description
1 polymer ?
#
loop_
_entity_poly.entity_id
_entity_poly.type
_entity_poly.pdbx_seq_one_letter_code
_entity_poly.pdbx_strand_id
1 'polypeptide(L)' 'MNEEEIVSKLKGNTLRVYWSLLSSEGGVVGVRELQRNLGFSSPALADYHLNKLVDFGLAVNDRGDYRLVREVKVGL' A
#
# COMPACT_ATOMS: atom_id res chain seq x y z
N MET A 1 -5.32 -0.16 -15.49
CA MET A 1 -4.47 1.05 -15.54
C MET A 1 -3.11 0.65 -16.06
N ASN A 2 -2.46 1.50 -16.84
CA ASN A 2 -1.06 1.28 -17.22
C ASN A 2 -0.11 1.72 -16.09
N GLU A 3 1.18 1.41 -16.20
CA GLU A 3 2.16 1.69 -15.16
C GLU A 3 2.34 3.20 -14.90
N GLU A 4 2.44 4.01 -15.96
CA GLU A 4 2.58 5.47 -15.84
C GLU A 4 1.42 6.11 -15.06
N GLU A 5 0.19 5.66 -15.33
CA GLU A 5 -1.00 6.16 -14.65
C GLU A 5 -0.97 5.83 -13.15
N ILE A 6 -0.52 4.62 -12.79
CA ILE A 6 -0.39 4.20 -11.39
C ILE A 6 0.68 5.02 -10.67
N VAL A 7 1.86 5.16 -11.28
CA VAL A 7 2.96 5.96 -10.74
C VAL A 7 2.51 7.40 -10.48
N SER A 8 1.75 8.00 -11.40
CA SER A 8 1.22 9.37 -11.21
C SER A 8 0.20 9.50 -10.06
N LYS A 9 -0.51 8.41 -9.73
CA LYS A 9 -1.52 8.35 -8.65
C LYS A 9 -0.92 7.91 -7.31
N LEU A 10 0.23 7.24 -7.30
CA LEU A 10 0.99 6.91 -6.09
C LEU A 10 1.63 8.18 -5.49
N LYS A 11 0.90 8.83 -4.61
CA LYS A 11 1.35 10.05 -3.93
C LYS A 11 0.86 10.13 -2.49
N GLY A 12 1.51 11.00 -1.70
CA GLY A 12 1.15 11.24 -0.30
C GLY A 12 1.11 9.95 0.54
N ASN A 13 0.06 9.77 1.33
CA ASN A 13 -0.08 8.61 2.20
C ASN A 13 -0.18 7.28 1.44
N THR A 14 -0.75 7.25 0.24
CA THR A 14 -0.78 6.00 -0.56
C THR A 14 0.63 5.55 -0.94
N LEU A 15 1.51 6.50 -1.30
CA LEU A 15 2.92 6.20 -1.59
C LEU A 15 3.67 5.72 -0.35
N ARG A 16 3.43 6.35 0.82
CA ARG A 16 4.01 5.91 2.10
C ARG A 16 3.59 4.48 2.45
N VAL A 17 2.31 4.13 2.23
CA VAL A 17 1.80 2.77 2.43
C VAL A 17 2.43 1.78 1.46
N TYR A 18 2.56 2.15 0.18
CA TYR A 18 3.22 1.32 -0.80
C TYR A 18 4.68 1.01 -0.43
N TRP A 19 5.46 2.02 -0.04
CA TRP A 19 6.83 1.79 0.46
C TRP A 19 6.87 0.93 1.72
N SER A 20 5.94 1.12 2.66
CA SER A 20 5.87 0.27 3.84
C SER A 20 5.58 -1.19 3.49
N LEU A 21 4.76 -1.45 2.47
CA LEU A 21 4.47 -2.80 2.00
C LEU A 21 5.67 -3.41 1.27
N LEU A 22 6.37 -2.65 0.43
CA LEU A 22 7.61 -3.09 -0.23
C LEU A 22 8.70 -3.45 0.79
N SER A 23 8.81 -2.70 1.87
CA SER A 23 9.80 -2.92 2.93
C SER A 23 9.37 -3.98 3.96
N SER A 24 8.16 -4.53 3.85
CA SER A 24 7.66 -5.53 4.80
C SER A 24 8.25 -6.91 4.54
N GLU A 25 8.49 -7.66 5.62
CA GLU A 25 8.97 -9.03 5.49
C GLU A 25 7.92 -9.88 4.76
N GLY A 26 8.34 -10.57 3.70
CA GLY A 26 7.44 -11.38 2.87
C GLY A 26 6.43 -10.58 2.03
N GLY A 27 6.51 -9.24 2.01
CA GLY A 27 5.60 -8.39 1.25
C GLY A 27 4.16 -8.44 1.76
N VAL A 28 3.96 -8.61 3.07
CA VAL A 28 2.65 -8.69 3.73
C VAL A 28 2.59 -7.69 4.87
N VAL A 29 1.46 -6.96 4.98
CA VAL A 29 1.22 -6.06 6.12
C VAL A 29 -0.24 -6.11 6.59
N GLY A 30 -0.43 -6.09 7.91
CA GLY A 30 -1.75 -5.92 8.51
C GLY A 30 -2.14 -4.45 8.69
N VAL A 31 -3.45 -4.15 8.64
CA VAL A 31 -3.98 -2.78 8.77
C VAL A 31 -3.52 -2.07 10.05
N ARG A 32 -3.59 -2.74 11.20
CA ARG A 32 -3.24 -2.14 12.51
C ARG A 32 -1.74 -1.96 12.68
N GLU A 33 -0.94 -2.85 12.12
CA GLU A 33 0.51 -2.71 12.10
C GLU A 33 0.91 -1.49 11.28
N LEU A 34 0.41 -1.41 10.04
CA LEU A 34 0.67 -0.29 9.14
C LEU A 34 0.23 1.05 9.76
N GLN A 35 -0.94 1.08 10.40
CA GLN A 35 -1.46 2.26 11.09
C GLN A 35 -0.48 2.77 12.15
N ARG A 36 0.08 1.88 12.99
CA ARG A 36 1.07 2.25 14.01
C ARG A 36 2.38 2.71 13.37
N ASN A 37 2.88 1.95 12.39
CA ASN A 37 4.17 2.23 11.75
C ASN A 37 4.18 3.58 11.02
N LEU A 38 3.07 3.96 10.38
CA LEU A 38 2.96 5.21 9.63
C LEU A 38 2.34 6.37 10.43
N GLY A 39 1.95 6.15 11.68
CA GLY A 39 1.35 7.16 12.55
C GLY A 39 -0.01 7.66 12.04
N PHE A 40 -0.80 6.79 11.42
CA PHE A 40 -2.15 7.17 10.99
C PHE A 40 -3.10 7.30 12.17
N SER A 41 -4.00 8.26 12.07
CA SER A 41 -4.96 8.62 13.13
C SER A 41 -5.99 7.53 13.39
N SER A 42 -6.23 6.63 12.45
CA SER A 42 -7.16 5.51 12.61
C SER A 42 -6.76 4.31 11.75
N PRO A 43 -7.14 3.07 12.16
CA PRO A 43 -6.99 1.89 11.31
C PRO A 43 -7.73 2.02 9.97
N ALA A 44 -8.88 2.70 9.95
CA ALA A 44 -9.65 2.93 8.74
C ALA A 44 -8.88 3.77 7.70
N LEU A 45 -8.07 4.73 8.13
CA LEU A 45 -7.22 5.50 7.20
C LEU A 45 -6.12 4.62 6.58
N ALA A 46 -5.54 3.70 7.35
CA ALA A 46 -4.58 2.73 6.83
C ALA A 46 -5.23 1.80 5.80
N ASP A 47 -6.38 1.24 6.15
CA ASP A 47 -7.16 0.35 5.29
C ASP A 47 -7.60 1.04 3.99
N TYR A 48 -8.00 2.30 4.05
CA TYR A 48 -8.32 3.11 2.87
C TYR A 48 -7.15 3.19 1.87
N HIS A 49 -5.94 3.44 2.36
CA HIS A 49 -4.77 3.54 1.50
C HIS A 49 -4.30 2.17 1.00
N LEU A 50 -4.47 1.10 1.78
CA LEU A 50 -4.20 -0.28 1.34
C LEU A 50 -5.18 -0.72 0.25
N ASN A 51 -6.48 -0.46 0.40
CA ASN A 51 -7.46 -0.73 -0.65
C ASN A 51 -7.17 0.06 -1.93
N LYS A 52 -6.65 1.29 -1.85
CA LYS A 52 -6.16 1.98 -3.06
C LYS A 52 -5.05 1.22 -3.79
N LEU A 53 -4.15 0.54 -3.07
CA LEU A 53 -3.15 -0.31 -3.71
C LEU A 53 -3.78 -1.53 -4.36
N VAL A 54 -4.86 -2.07 -3.80
CA VAL A 54 -5.67 -3.12 -4.43
C VAL A 54 -6.32 -2.60 -5.72
N ASP A 55 -6.94 -1.41 -5.67
CA ASP A 55 -7.54 -0.76 -6.85
C ASP A 55 -6.51 -0.49 -7.97
N PHE A 56 -5.26 -0.19 -7.60
CA PHE A 56 -4.15 -0.02 -8.55
C PHE A 56 -3.58 -1.35 -9.06
N GLY A 57 -4.02 -2.48 -8.50
CA GLY A 57 -3.50 -3.81 -8.80
C GLY A 57 -2.06 -4.00 -8.36
N LEU A 58 -1.67 -3.37 -7.24
CA LEU A 58 -0.34 -3.49 -6.61
C LEU A 58 -0.39 -4.39 -5.37
N ALA A 59 -1.55 -4.54 -4.74
CA ALA A 59 -1.75 -5.42 -3.60
C ALA A 59 -3.03 -6.26 -3.74
N VAL A 60 -3.18 -7.27 -2.88
CA VAL A 60 -4.41 -8.03 -2.67
C VAL A 60 -4.70 -8.08 -1.17
N ASN A 61 -5.98 -8.05 -0.78
CA ASN A 61 -6.42 -8.28 0.59
C ASN A 61 -6.72 -9.77 0.80
N ASP A 62 -5.97 -10.41 1.70
CA ASP A 62 -6.23 -11.75 2.20
C ASP A 62 -6.68 -11.69 3.66
N ARG A 63 -8.00 -11.54 3.88
CA ARG A 63 -8.64 -11.54 5.20
C ARG A 63 -8.09 -10.50 6.19
N GLY A 64 -7.69 -9.33 5.69
CA GLY A 64 -7.19 -8.21 6.49
C GLY A 64 -5.66 -8.05 6.46
N ASP A 65 -4.95 -9.05 5.92
CA ASP A 65 -3.53 -8.95 5.59
C ASP A 65 -3.39 -8.61 4.11
N TYR A 66 -2.64 -7.56 3.81
CA TYR A 66 -2.44 -7.09 2.46
C TYR A 66 -1.10 -7.58 1.93
N ARG A 67 -1.12 -8.24 0.77
CA ARG A 67 0.07 -8.80 0.13
C ARG A 67 0.39 -8.06 -1.16
N LEU A 68 1.66 -7.74 -1.36
CA LEU A 68 2.17 -7.20 -2.62
C LEU A 68 1.96 -8.22 -3.75
N VAL A 69 1.38 -7.78 -4.87
CA VAL A 69 1.20 -8.65 -6.06
C VAL A 69 2.13 -8.28 -7.21
N ARG A 70 2.55 -7.01 -7.29
CA ARG A 70 3.55 -6.54 -8.24
C ARG A 70 4.13 -5.21 -7.82
N GLU A 71 5.30 -4.93 -8.35
CA GLU A 71 6.01 -3.66 -8.15
C GLU A 71 5.87 -2.77 -9.38
N VAL A 72 5.85 -1.47 -9.13
CA VAL A 72 6.06 -0.42 -10.13
C VAL A 72 7.23 0.44 -9.69
N LYS A 73 8.02 0.92 -10.65
CA LYS A 73 9.15 1.80 -10.36
C LYS A 73 8.64 3.22 -10.09
N VAL A 74 8.46 3.54 -8.81
CA VAL A 74 8.16 4.90 -8.35
C VAL A 74 9.48 5.60 -8.00
N GLY A 75 9.97 6.40 -8.95
CA GLY A 75 11.12 7.30 -8.79
C GLY A 75 12.50 6.70 -9.10
N LEU A 76 13.36 7.57 -9.65
CA LEU A 76 14.76 7.73 -9.23
C LEU A 76 14.77 8.58 -7.96
#